data_AF-A0A2E2TQS4-F1
#
_entry.id   AF-A0A2E2TQS4-F1
#
_cell.length_a   1.000
_cell.length_b   1.000
_cell.length_c   1.000
_cell.angle_alpha   90.00
_cell.angle_beta   90.00
_cell.angle_gamma   90.00
#
_symmetry.space_group_name_H-M   'P 1'
#
loop_
_entity.id
_entity.type
_entity.pdbx_description
1 polymer ?
#
loop_
_entity_poly.entity_id
_entity_poly.type
_entity_poly.pdbx_seq_one_letter_code
_entity_poly.pdbx_strand_id
1 'polypeptide(L)'
;KLDFETINEQFQSETKTIADTHQEERITSILSNISINHQYMFVKELFGDSDEKFKSTITKIEHLENFDAAVEHLIRNDAKEHQWDMNAEIVKELLKIIFRKFR
;
A
#
# COMPACT_ATOMS: atom_id res chain seq x y z
N LYS A 1 -29.68 16.47 41.71
CA LYS A 1 -28.38 16.12 41.10
C LYS A 1 -28.56 16.32 39.62
N LEU A 2 -27.74 17.17 39.00
CA LEU A 2 -27.88 17.51 37.59
C LEU A 2 -27.43 16.32 36.72
N ASP A 3 -28.30 15.96 35.78
CA ASP A 3 -28.09 14.98 34.74
C ASP A 3 -27.49 15.71 33.52
N PHE A 4 -26.26 15.39 33.17
CA PHE A 4 -25.59 15.89 31.96
C PHE A 4 -24.88 14.72 31.29
N GLU A 5 -25.65 13.87 30.61
CA GLU A 5 -25.08 12.96 29.63
C GLU A 5 -25.01 13.68 28.28
N THR A 6 -23.80 14.22 28.05
CA THR A 6 -23.06 14.46 26.81
C THR A 6 -23.81 14.41 25.46
N ILE A 7 -24.01 15.61 24.90
CA ILE A 7 -23.77 16.06 23.52
C ILE A 7 -23.55 14.95 22.47
N ASN A 8 -24.64 14.50 21.87
CA ASN A 8 -24.91 14.44 20.42
C ASN A 8 -23.72 14.20 19.45
N GLU A 9 -23.76 13.05 18.75
CA GLU A 9 -24.10 13.01 17.32
C GLU A 9 -23.22 13.81 16.34
N GLN A 10 -21.90 13.64 16.42
CA GLN A 10 -21.03 13.86 15.26
C GLN A 10 -19.95 12.80 15.21
N PHE A 11 -20.29 11.62 14.68
CA PHE A 11 -19.41 10.80 13.83
C PHE A 11 -20.24 9.64 13.22
N GLN A 12 -21.42 9.99 12.68
CA GLN A 12 -22.23 9.16 11.80
C GLN A 12 -21.74 9.39 10.36
N SER A 13 -20.77 8.57 9.94
CA SER A 13 -20.31 8.23 8.58
C SER A 13 -18.83 7.85 8.74
N GLU A 14 -18.40 6.61 8.61
CA GLU A 14 -18.67 5.67 7.55
C GLU A 14 -18.59 4.23 8.10
N THR A 15 -19.71 3.70 8.60
CA THR A 15 -19.87 2.24 8.73
C THR A 15 -20.13 1.66 7.33
N LYS A 16 -19.08 1.48 6.53
CA LYS A 16 -19.16 0.58 5.37
C LYS A 16 -19.37 -0.84 5.89
N THR A 17 -20.52 -1.39 5.54
CA THR A 17 -21.11 -2.63 6.01
C THR A 17 -20.22 -3.84 5.73
N ILE A 18 -19.92 -4.61 6.77
CA ILE A 18 -18.94 -5.73 6.83
C ILE A 18 -19.55 -7.09 6.42
N ALA A 19 -20.62 -7.09 5.61
CA ALA A 19 -21.53 -8.24 5.55
C ALA A 19 -21.71 -8.92 4.18
N ASP A 20 -21.02 -8.53 3.11
CA ASP A 20 -21.22 -9.18 1.80
C ASP A 20 -19.97 -9.16 0.91
N THR A 21 -18.83 -9.68 1.38
CA THR A 21 -17.69 -9.93 0.46
C THR A 21 -16.80 -11.08 0.94
N HIS A 22 -17.38 -12.25 1.14
CA HIS A 22 -16.62 -13.51 1.15
C HIS A 22 -16.64 -14.13 -0.24
N GLN A 23 -15.84 -13.58 -1.16
CA GLN A 23 -15.47 -14.24 -2.42
C GLN A 23 -14.00 -13.90 -2.70
N GLU A 24 -13.11 -14.83 -2.37
CA GLU A 24 -11.67 -14.85 -2.70
C GLU A 24 -10.96 -13.50 -2.48
N GLU A 25 -10.29 -13.33 -1.33
CA GLU A 25 -9.53 -12.12 -1.02
C GLU A 25 -8.38 -11.91 -2.03
N ARG A 26 -8.70 -11.40 -3.23
CA ARG A 26 -7.77 -10.63 -4.04
C ARG A 26 -7.20 -9.61 -3.08
N ILE A 27 -5.87 -9.56 -3.00
CA ILE A 27 -5.15 -8.57 -2.21
C ILE A 27 -5.81 -7.22 -2.48
N THR A 28 -6.60 -6.71 -1.54
CA THR A 28 -7.35 -5.46 -1.73
C THR A 28 -6.37 -4.30 -1.72
N SER A 29 -5.39 -4.37 -0.80
CA SER A 29 -4.26 -3.46 -0.74
C SER A 29 -2.94 -4.22 -0.54
N ILE A 30 -1.95 -3.90 -1.37
CA ILE A 30 -0.54 -4.26 -1.24
C ILE A 30 -0.03 -3.85 0.14
N LEU A 31 -0.36 -2.64 0.63
CA LEU A 31 0.08 -2.17 1.94
C LEU A 31 -0.41 -3.08 3.08
N SER A 32 -1.68 -3.51 3.05
CA SER A 32 -2.24 -4.43 4.06
C SER A 32 -1.64 -5.84 4.02
N ASN A 33 -1.01 -6.24 2.91
CA ASN A 33 -0.42 -7.57 2.75
C ASN A 33 1.08 -7.61 3.12
N ILE A 34 1.69 -6.46 3.38
CA ILE A 34 3.11 -6.34 3.73
C ILE A 34 3.23 -6.09 5.24
N SER A 35 4.01 -6.93 5.94
CA SER A 35 4.31 -6.72 7.35
C SER A 35 5.01 -5.39 7.60
N ILE A 36 4.78 -4.76 8.75
CA ILE A 36 5.39 -3.46 9.12
C ILE A 36 6.92 -3.48 8.95
N ASN A 37 7.58 -4.59 9.30
CA ASN A 37 9.02 -4.73 9.11
C ASN A 37 9.45 -4.62 7.63
N HIS A 38 8.71 -5.26 6.73
CA HIS A 38 8.99 -5.17 5.29
C HIS A 38 8.68 -3.77 4.75
N GLN A 39 7.61 -3.12 5.24
CA GLN A 39 7.34 -1.72 4.88
C GLN A 39 8.51 -0.82 5.28
N TYR A 40 9.00 -0.96 6.51
CA TYR A 40 10.17 -0.24 6.99
C TYR A 40 11.42 -0.50 6.12
N MET A 41 11.67 -1.77 5.77
CA MET A 41 12.79 -2.13 4.90
C MET A 41 12.66 -1.51 3.50
N PHE A 42 11.49 -1.54 2.87
CA PHE A 42 11.29 -0.88 1.58
C PHE A 42 11.50 0.63 1.68
N VAL A 43 10.93 1.27 2.69
CA VAL A 43 11.08 2.71 2.91
C VAL A 43 12.56 3.10 3.01
N LYS A 44 13.32 2.36 3.82
CA LYS A 44 14.73 2.62 4.05
C LYS A 44 15.60 2.36 2.82
N GLU A 45 15.45 1.20 2.20
CA GLU A 45 16.37 0.72 1.17
C GLU A 45 15.99 1.21 -0.25
N LEU A 46 14.72 1.52 -0.49
CA LEU A 46 14.20 1.84 -1.82
C LEU A 46 13.64 3.27 -1.91
N PHE A 47 13.14 3.85 -0.83
CA PHE A 47 12.47 5.17 -0.87
C PHE A 47 13.21 6.25 -0.08
N GLY A 48 14.47 6.01 0.31
CA GLY A 48 15.32 7.01 0.95
C GLY A 48 14.74 7.52 2.28
N ASP A 49 14.24 6.62 3.12
CA ASP A 49 13.55 6.92 4.39
C ASP A 49 12.21 7.68 4.24
N SER A 50 11.69 7.85 3.02
CA SER A 50 10.41 8.52 2.77
C SER A 50 9.23 7.54 2.79
N ASP A 51 8.62 7.38 3.97
CA ASP A 51 7.38 6.60 4.15
C ASP A 51 6.21 7.15 3.31
N GLU A 52 6.11 8.48 3.19
CA GLU A 52 5.09 9.13 2.37
C GLU A 52 5.22 8.76 0.88
N LYS A 53 6.46 8.75 0.36
CA LYS A 53 6.70 8.39 -1.04
C LYS A 53 6.41 6.91 -1.29
N PHE A 54 6.84 6.03 -0.39
CA PHE A 54 6.49 4.61 -0.44
C PHE A 54 4.98 4.41 -0.50
N LYS A 55 4.22 4.94 0.47
CA LYS A 55 2.76 4.78 0.51
C LYS A 55 2.08 5.35 -0.73
N SER A 56 2.45 6.55 -1.17
CA SER A 56 1.89 7.17 -2.37
C SER A 56 2.14 6.34 -3.63
N THR A 57 3.37 5.84 -3.81
CA THR A 57 3.74 5.00 -4.95
C THR A 57 2.98 3.68 -4.93
N ILE A 58 2.90 3.01 -3.79
CA ILE A 58 2.15 1.74 -3.67
C ILE A 58 0.66 1.96 -3.93
N THR A 59 0.05 3.00 -3.36
CA THR A 59 -1.36 3.33 -3.65
C THR A 59 -1.59 3.63 -5.13
N LYS A 60 -0.68 4.33 -5.81
CA LYS A 60 -0.81 4.52 -7.27
C LYS A 60 -0.74 3.20 -8.03
N ILE A 61 0.22 2.34 -7.68
CA ILE A 61 0.43 1.03 -8.31
C ILE A 61 -0.82 0.17 -8.17
N GLU A 62 -1.48 0.17 -7.01
CA GLU A 62 -2.69 -0.60 -6.76
C GLU A 62 -3.86 -0.29 -7.73
N HIS A 63 -3.88 0.92 -8.30
CA HIS A 63 -4.93 1.38 -9.22
C HIS A 63 -4.57 1.19 -10.69
N LEU A 64 -3.38 0.65 -10.99
CA LEU A 64 -2.98 0.37 -12.37
C LEU A 64 -3.69 -0.87 -12.91
N GLU A 65 -3.70 -1.01 -14.23
CA GLU A 65 -4.43 -2.06 -14.94
C GLU A 65 -3.75 -3.43 -14.87
N ASN A 66 -2.41 -3.47 -14.81
CA ASN A 66 -1.64 -4.71 -14.88
C ASN A 66 -0.24 -4.55 -14.25
N PHE A 67 0.44 -5.68 -14.11
CA PHE A 67 1.78 -5.75 -13.53
C PHE A 67 2.82 -4.96 -14.33
N ASP A 68 2.80 -5.04 -15.67
CA ASP A 68 3.77 -4.33 -16.51
C ASP A 68 3.68 -2.80 -16.31
N ALA A 69 2.47 -2.25 -16.26
CA ALA A 69 2.23 -0.84 -15.96
C ALA A 69 2.77 -0.44 -14.58
N ALA A 70 2.62 -1.30 -13.57
CA ALA A 70 3.16 -1.09 -12.24
C ALA A 70 4.69 -1.07 -12.21
N VAL A 71 5.34 -2.02 -12.88
CA VAL A 71 6.80 -2.07 -12.99
C VAL A 71 7.33 -0.87 -13.74
N GLU A 72 6.70 -0.50 -14.86
CA GLU A 72 7.09 0.70 -15.59
C GLU A 72 6.93 1.97 -14.77
N HIS A 73 5.87 2.10 -13.97
CA HIS A 73 5.69 3.23 -13.05
C HIS A 73 6.80 3.28 -12.00
N LEU A 74 7.15 2.16 -11.37
CA LEU A 74 8.26 2.10 -10.41
C LEU A 74 9.60 2.50 -11.06
N ILE A 75 9.89 1.97 -12.24
CA ILE A 75 11.16 2.24 -12.91
C ILE A 75 11.28 3.73 -13.28
N ARG A 76 10.19 4.33 -13.79
CA ARG A 76 10.18 5.72 -14.23
C ARG A 76 10.22 6.72 -13.07
N ASN A 77 9.53 6.44 -11.96
CA ASN A 77 9.33 7.42 -10.88
C ASN A 77 10.25 7.23 -9.67
N ASP A 78 10.67 5.99 -9.39
CA ASP A 78 11.36 5.67 -8.13
C ASP A 78 12.74 5.05 -8.42
N ALA A 79 12.82 4.03 -9.28
CA ALA A 79 14.07 3.30 -9.50
C ALA A 79 15.17 4.17 -10.13
N LYS A 80 14.83 5.06 -11.06
CA LYS A 80 15.79 5.99 -11.65
C LYS A 80 16.24 7.07 -10.68
N GLU A 81 15.34 7.58 -9.86
CA GLU A 81 15.63 8.65 -8.89
C GLU A 81 16.55 8.13 -7.77
N HIS A 82 16.25 6.95 -7.24
CA HIS A 82 16.96 6.31 -6.13
C HIS A 82 18.05 5.33 -6.59
N GLN A 83 18.32 5.27 -7.89
CA GLN A 83 19.32 4.38 -8.50
C GLN A 83 19.22 2.92 -8.05
N TRP A 84 18.01 2.36 -8.05
CA TRP A 84 17.78 0.99 -7.58
C TRP A 84 18.59 -0.01 -8.38
N ASP A 85 19.21 -0.95 -7.66
CA ASP A 85 19.72 -2.16 -8.29
C ASP A 85 18.57 -3.15 -8.49
N MET A 86 18.11 -3.29 -9.74
CA MET A 86 17.06 -4.25 -10.11
C MET A 86 17.44 -5.72 -9.82
N ASN A 87 18.73 -6.00 -9.58
CA ASN A 87 19.20 -7.32 -9.17
C ASN A 87 19.19 -7.52 -7.65
N ALA A 88 19.05 -6.47 -6.85
CA ALA A 88 19.00 -6.56 -5.40
C ALA A 88 17.80 -7.38 -4.95
N GLU A 89 18.00 -8.18 -3.89
CA GLU A 89 16.94 -9.05 -3.35
C GLU A 89 15.72 -8.25 -2.91
N ILE A 90 15.93 -7.09 -2.28
CA ILE A 90 14.85 -6.21 -1.82
C ILE A 90 13.96 -5.71 -2.97
N VAL A 91 14.54 -5.39 -4.14
CA VAL A 91 13.75 -4.98 -5.32
C VAL A 91 12.95 -6.16 -5.86
N LYS A 92 13.57 -7.34 -5.94
CA LYS A 92 12.88 -8.58 -6.38
C LYS A 92 11.74 -8.95 -5.44
N GLU A 93 11.91 -8.76 -4.13
CA GLU A 93 10.84 -8.99 -3.14
C GLU A 93 9.67 -8.04 -3.33
N LEU A 94 9.95 -6.73 -3.51
CA LEU A 94 8.90 -5.75 -3.79
C LEU A 94 8.11 -6.12 -5.06
N LEU A 95 8.82 -6.43 -6.14
CA LEU A 95 8.22 -6.85 -7.41
C LEU A 95 7.39 -8.13 -7.26
N LYS A 96 7.83 -9.09 -6.45
CA LYS A 96 7.09 -10.33 -6.19
C LYS A 96 5.78 -10.08 -5.45
N ILE A 97 5.75 -9.14 -4.51
CA ILE A 97 4.53 -8.75 -3.80
C ILE A 97 3.56 -8.08 -4.77
N ILE A 98 4.04 -7.14 -5.59
CA ILE A 98 3.24 -6.45 -6.60
C ILE A 98 2.70 -7.46 -7.62
N PHE A 99 3.51 -8.41 -8.07
CA PHE A 99 3.08 -9.47 -8.97
C PHE A 99 1.93 -10.31 -8.40
N ARG A 100 1.95 -10.61 -7.09
CA ARG A 100 0.85 -11.35 -6.43
C ARG A 100 -0.46 -10.58 -6.39
N LYS A 101 -0.43 -9.25 -6.44
CA LYS A 101 -1.64 -8.40 -6.49
C LYS A 101 -2.33 -8.45 -7.86
N PHE A 102 -1.55 -8.59 -8.93
CA PHE A 102 -2.04 -8.56 -10.31
C PHE A 102 -2.32 -9.94 -10.92
N ARG A 103 -1.97 -11.02 -10.22
CA ARG A 103 -2.23 -12.41 -10.62
C ARG A 103 -3.59 -12.88 -10.13
#